data_AF-A0A822LHN4-F1
#
_entry.id   AF-A0A822LHN4-F1
#
_cell.length_a   1.000
_cell.length_b   1.000
_cell.length_c   1.000
_cell.angle_alpha   90.00
_cell.angle_beta   90.00
_cell.angle_gamma   90.00
#
_symmetry.space_group_name_H-M   'P 1'
#
loop_
_entity.id
_entity.type
_entity.pdbx_description
1 polymer ?
#
loop_
_entity_poly.entity_id
_entity_poly.type
_entity_poly.pdbx_seq_one_letter_code
_entity_poly.pdbx_strand_id
1 'polypeptide(L)' 'MSGINREIFLDAKHISKHLPNTPQSRRLLLRGRAIHVFKDEDTMLRVIQAIMERGEYTGNIRNY' A
#
# COMPACT_ATOMS: atom_id res chain seq x y z
N MET A 1 -20.08 -10.42 -3.14
CA MET A 1 -18.68 -9.95 -3.14
C MET A 1 -18.71 -8.50 -3.58
N SER A 2 -18.67 -7.56 -2.63
CA SER A 2 -18.70 -6.13 -2.95
C SER A 2 -17.26 -5.66 -3.05
N GLY A 3 -16.84 -5.16 -4.22
CA GLY A 3 -15.57 -4.46 -4.37
C GLY A 3 -15.48 -3.23 -3.46
N ILE A 4 -14.35 -2.54 -3.51
CA ILE A 4 -14.16 -1.28 -2.77
C ILE A 4 -15.08 -0.21 -3.39
N ASN A 5 -16.27 0.00 -2.81
CA ASN A 5 -17.25 0.99 -3.29
C ASN A 5 -16.96 2.39 -2.73
N ARG A 6 -15.76 2.90 -3.00
CA ARG A 6 -15.35 4.28 -2.73
C ARG A 6 -14.21 4.65 -3.67
N GLU A 7 -14.05 5.95 -3.90
CA GLU A 7 -12.88 6.45 -4.61
C GLU A 7 -11.60 6.12 -3.82
N ILE A 8 -10.65 5.49 -4.50
CA ILE A 8 -9.33 5.18 -3.97
C ILE A 8 -8.34 6.02 -4.75
N PHE A 9 -7.42 6.67 -4.06
CA PHE A 9 -6.31 7.38 -4.67
C PHE A 9 -5.00 7.00 -4.00
N LEU A 10 -3.91 7.10 -4.74
CA LEU A 10 -2.57 6.91 -4.19
C LEU A 10 -2.20 8.10 -3.32
N ASP A 11 -1.99 7.84 -2.04
CA ASP A 11 -1.42 8.83 -1.12
C ASP A 11 0.10 8.87 -1.26
N ALA A 12 0.61 9.89 -1.97
CA ALA A 12 2.03 10.04 -2.27
C ALA A 12 2.93 10.05 -1.01
N LYS A 13 2.40 10.47 0.16
CA LYS A 13 3.16 10.49 1.42
C LYS A 13 3.60 9.07 1.85
N HIS A 14 2.95 8.03 1.32
CA HIS A 14 3.22 6.64 1.66
C HIS A 14 4.17 5.93 0.70
N ILE A 15 4.45 6.49 -0.48
CA ILE A 15 5.36 5.90 -1.49
C ILE A 15 6.70 5.53 -0.87
N SER A 16 7.30 6.47 -0.12
CA SER A 16 8.61 6.24 0.51
C SER A 16 8.64 5.01 1.42
N LYS A 17 7.53 4.61 2.05
CA LYS A 17 7.49 3.41 2.89
C LYS A 17 7.59 2.12 2.07
N HIS A 18 7.18 2.15 0.82
CA HIS A 18 7.06 0.99 -0.04
C HIS A 18 8.22 0.82 -1.02
N LEU A 19 9.11 1.81 -1.11
CA LEU A 19 10.34 1.73 -1.91
C LEU A 19 11.54 1.23 -1.09
N PRO A 20 12.46 0.50 -1.72
CA PRO A 20 13.63 0.00 -1.04
C PRO A 20 14.57 1.16 -0.70
N ASN A 21 15.37 0.99 0.36
CA ASN A 21 16.44 1.91 0.71
C ASN A 21 16.02 3.37 1.00
N THR A 22 14.76 3.61 1.37
CA THR A 22 14.35 4.90 1.91
C THR A 22 14.54 4.93 3.44
N PRO A 23 14.68 6.12 4.06
CA PRO A 23 14.69 6.23 5.52
C PRO A 23 13.44 5.62 6.18
N GLN A 24 12.28 5.73 5.53
CA GLN A 24 11.00 5.25 6.02
C GLN A 24 10.91 3.73 5.98
N SER A 25 11.27 3.09 4.85
CA SER A 25 11.25 1.63 4.73
C SER A 25 12.28 0.98 5.65
N ARG A 26 13.50 1.54 5.72
CA ARG A 26 14.53 1.08 6.67
C ARG A 26 14.05 1.14 8.12
N ARG A 27 13.45 2.26 8.55
CA ARG A 27 12.94 2.40 9.92
C ARG A 27 11.86 1.37 10.24
N LEU A 28 10.98 1.07 9.29
CA LEU A 28 9.89 0.10 9.47
C LEU A 28 10.42 -1.34 9.52
N LEU A 29 11.38 -1.69 8.66
CA LEU A 29 12.08 -2.97 8.68
C LEU A 29 12.81 -3.19 10.02
N LEU A 30 13.54 -2.18 10.50
CA LEU A 30 14.24 -2.24 11.80
C LEU A 30 13.29 -2.44 12.98
N ARG A 31 12.05 -1.95 12.88
CA ARG A 31 11.03 -2.14 13.93
C ARG A 31 10.35 -3.52 13.88
N GLY A 32 10.77 -4.40 12.98
CA GLY A 32 10.15 -5.72 12.79
C GLY A 32 8.69 -5.63 12.36
N ARG A 33 8.26 -4.52 11.76
CA ARG A 33 6.88 -4.35 11.31
C ARG A 33 6.70 -5.01 9.95
N ALA A 34 5.55 -5.67 9.76
CA ALA A 34 5.13 -6.13 8.45
C ALA A 34 5.04 -4.93 7.49
N ILE A 35 5.94 -4.90 6.51
CA ILE A 35 6.01 -3.89 5.47
C ILE A 35 6.05 -4.59 4.12
N HIS A 36 5.31 -4.05 3.15
CA HIS A 36 5.38 -4.45 1.76
C HIS A 36 6.37 -3.51 1.07
N VAL A 37 7.51 -4.04 0.64
CA VAL A 37 8.52 -3.30 -0.11
C VAL A 37 8.55 -3.85 -1.53
N PHE A 38 8.35 -2.98 -2.51
CA PHE A 38 8.45 -3.34 -3.93
C PHE A 38 9.89 -3.16 -4.42
N LYS A 39 10.23 -3.79 -5.54
CA LYS A 39 11.57 -3.64 -6.13
C LYS A 39 11.84 -2.22 -6.66
N ASP A 40 10.82 -1.59 -7.22
CA ASP A 40 10.86 -0.28 -7.85
C ASP A 40 9.46 0.38 -7.83
N GLU A 41 9.42 1.67 -8.16
CA GLU A 41 8.20 2.48 -8.17
C GLU A 41 7.22 2.01 -9.25
N ASP A 42 7.70 1.64 -10.43
CA ASP A 42 6.84 1.14 -11.52
C ASP A 42 6.07 -0.11 -11.11
N THR A 43 6.71 -1.04 -10.39
CA THR A 43 6.07 -2.25 -9.88
C THR A 43 5.03 -1.92 -8.81
N MET A 44 5.38 -1.01 -7.90
CA MET A 44 4.45 -0.52 -6.89
C MET A 44 3.20 0.08 -7.55
N LEU A 45 3.36 0.95 -8.55
CA LEU A 45 2.27 1.59 -9.27
C LEU A 45 1.38 0.56 -9.99
N ARG A 46 1.96 -0.46 -10.64
CA ARG A 46 1.19 -1.55 -11.27
C ARG A 46 0.36 -2.34 -10.26
N VAL A 47 0.92 -2.62 -9.08
CA VAL A 47 0.17 -3.32 -8.02
C VAL A 47 -0.94 -2.43 -7.46
N ILE A 48 -0.68 -1.15 -7.23
CA ILE A 48 -1.69 -0.18 -6.76
C ILE A 48 -2.84 -0.09 -7.76
N GLN A 49 -2.54 0.07 -9.05
CA GLN A 49 -3.55 0.13 -10.10
C GLN A 49 -4.41 -1.14 -10.11
N ALA A 50 -3.78 -2.31 -10.02
CA ALA A 50 -4.52 -3.57 -9.92
C ALA A 50 -5.41 -3.64 -8.66
N ILE A 51 -4.97 -3.13 -7.52
CA ILE A 51 -5.81 -3.09 -6.31
C ILE A 51 -6.98 -2.10 -6.50
N MET A 52 -6.76 -0.98 -7.17
CA MET A 52 -7.82 -0.01 -7.44
C MET A 52 -8.88 -0.57 -8.39
N GLU A 53 -8.48 -1.30 -9.42
CA GLU A 53 -9.38 -1.83 -10.45
C GLU A 53 -10.16 -3.07 -10.01
N ARG A 54 -9.49 -4.01 -9.31
CA ARG A 54 -10.06 -5.34 -8.99
C ARG A 54 -9.96 -5.70 -7.52
N GLY A 55 -9.57 -4.77 -6.65
CA GLY A 55 -9.43 -5.02 -5.23
C GLY A 55 -10.77 -5.25 -4.55
N GLU A 56 -10.81 -6.27 -3.71
CA GLU A 56 -11.93 -6.52 -2.80
C GLU A 56 -11.54 -6.13 -1.38
N TYR A 57 -12.41 -5.36 -0.72
CA TYR A 57 -12.23 -5.05 0.69
C TYR A 57 -12.68 -6.23 1.55
N THR A 58 -11.73 -6.89 2.21
CA THR A 58 -11.99 -8.03 3.10
C THR A 58 -11.93 -7.70 4.59
N GLY A 59 -11.70 -6.42 4.93
CA GLY A 59 -11.60 -5.96 6.31
C GLY A 59 -12.95 -5.65 6.97
N ASN A 60 -12.91 -5.38 8.28
CA ASN A 60 -14.01 -4.75 8.99
C ASN A 60 -13.67 -3.27 9.22
N ILE A 61 -14.54 -2.36 8.78
CA ILE A 61 -14.41 -0.94 9.11
C ILE A 61 -14.73 -0.79 10.60
N ARG A 62 -13.71 -0.47 11.41
CA ARG A 62 -13.94 -0.05 12.80
C ARG A 62 -14.43 1.39 12.76
N ASN A 63 -15.73 1.59 12.92
CA ASN A 63 -16.32 2.91 13.18
C ASN A 63 -15.86 3.35 14.59
N TYR A 64 -14.88 4.24 14.65
CA TYR A 64 -14.61 5.05 15.83
C TYR A 64 -15.20 6.44 15.62
#